data_AF-A0A154VG24-F1
#
_entry.id   AF-A0A154VG24-F1
#
_cell.length_a   1.000
_cell.length_b   1.000
_cell.length_c   1.000
_cell.angle_alpha   90.00
_cell.angle_beta   90.00
_cell.angle_gamma   90.00
#
_symmetry.space_group_name_H-M   'P 1'
#
loop_
_entity.id
_entity.type
_entity.pdbx_description
1 polymer ?
#
loop_
_entity_poly.entity_id
_entity_poly.type
_entity_poly.pdbx_seq_one_letter_code
_entity_poly.pdbx_strand_id
1 'polypeptide(L)'
;MLVLPVPMIVALVLGFLFVRALVGQKTPKMLMALLLAAAAQSFLVGLVQYYGIDGLRWLQPITASAIPVMAWMAFVEASLRARLQRGDLLHFSMPALVALCVFFLPVVIDAVLCSLFVGYGSAILVMLRRQRGDFAHMRLTSGQIPALVWRFIAIALIISAISDLLILLAKIDGNDEIAGVILSVTSSIALLTIGFLSLSPDIAIDVALKDPVDDSQAALSSEQCQAIMNELNALQTQERLYLDPDLTLARISRRMGRPLKQISMAINTTTGENVSRYINKYRIEHACRMLDAGENVTNTMLESGFNTKSNFNREFLRITGKTPSQWQQKTIISREI
;
A
#
# COMPACT_ATOMS: atom_id res chain seq x y z
N MET A 1 -10.27 -38.25 -8.75
CA MET A 1 -9.82 -37.04 -9.46
C MET A 1 -9.13 -36.13 -8.46
N LEU A 2 -7.96 -35.58 -8.77
CA LEU A 2 -7.26 -34.67 -7.86
C LEU A 2 -7.98 -33.31 -7.90
N VAL A 3 -8.97 -33.13 -7.03
CA VAL A 3 -9.72 -31.89 -6.91
C VAL A 3 -8.94 -30.95 -6.00
N LEU A 4 -8.72 -29.72 -6.46
CA LEU A 4 -7.99 -28.69 -5.75
C LEU A 4 -9.00 -27.79 -5.02
N PRO A 5 -9.19 -27.93 -3.69
CA PRO A 5 -10.15 -27.11 -2.95
C PRO A 5 -9.70 -25.64 -2.89
N VAL A 6 -10.63 -24.72 -2.65
CA VAL A 6 -10.37 -23.26 -2.63
C VAL A 6 -9.17 -22.86 -1.74
N PRO A 7 -9.00 -23.40 -0.51
CA PRO A 7 -7.82 -23.10 0.31
C PRO A 7 -6.48 -23.49 -0.35
N MET A 8 -6.46 -24.54 -1.17
CA MET A 8 -5.25 -24.93 -1.91
C MET A 8 -4.92 -23.94 -3.02
N ILE A 9 -5.94 -23.42 -3.71
CA ILE A 9 -5.76 -22.35 -4.71
C ILE A 9 -5.20 -21.09 -4.04
N VAL A 10 -5.78 -20.68 -2.91
CA VAL A 10 -5.31 -19.52 -2.14
C VAL A 10 -3.87 -19.73 -1.67
N ALA A 11 -3.53 -20.92 -1.16
CA ALA A 11 -2.16 -21.27 -0.78
C ALA A 11 -1.17 -21.13 -1.95
N LEU A 12 -1.52 -21.61 -3.15
CA LEU A 12 -0.69 -21.48 -4.34
C LEU A 12 -0.52 -20.03 -4.78
N VAL A 13 -1.58 -19.23 -4.77
CA VAL A 13 -1.51 -17.79 -5.12
C VAL A 13 -0.61 -17.04 -4.14
N LEU A 14 -0.79 -17.25 -2.83
CA LEU A 14 0.04 -16.61 -1.81
C LEU A 14 1.48 -17.12 -1.85
N GLY A 15 1.70 -18.40 -2.12
CA GLY A 15 3.01 -18.99 -2.32
C GLY A 15 3.74 -18.41 -3.54
N PHE A 16 3.02 -18.21 -4.65
CA PHE A 16 3.54 -17.52 -5.83
C PHE A 16 3.93 -16.07 -5.51
N LEU A 17 3.08 -15.33 -4.79
CA LEU A 17 3.40 -13.97 -4.34
C LEU A 17 4.62 -13.93 -3.42
N PHE A 18 4.78 -14.93 -2.54
CA PHE A 18 5.96 -15.07 -1.69
C PHE A 18 7.24 -15.34 -2.51
N VAL A 19 7.20 -16.25 -3.49
CA VAL A 19 8.34 -16.51 -4.39
C VAL A 19 8.69 -15.27 -5.21
N ARG A 20 7.68 -14.56 -5.73
CA ARG A 20 7.89 -13.28 -6.41
C ARG A 20 8.52 -12.24 -5.47
N ALA A 21 8.09 -12.22 -4.21
CA ALA A 21 8.67 -11.34 -3.20
C ALA A 21 10.12 -11.68 -2.86
N LEU A 22 10.52 -12.96 -2.87
CA LEU A 22 11.91 -13.42 -2.69
C LEU A 22 12.84 -12.91 -3.80
N VAL A 23 12.36 -12.90 -5.04
CA VAL A 23 13.14 -12.42 -6.20
C VAL A 23 13.25 -10.88 -6.18
N GLY A 24 12.25 -10.18 -5.60
CA GLY A 24 12.27 -8.73 -5.44
C GLY A 24 13.14 -8.25 -4.28
N GLN A 25 14.30 -7.66 -4.55
CA GLN A 25 15.27 -7.20 -3.52
C GLN A 25 14.80 -6.09 -2.54
N LYS A 26 13.54 -5.63 -2.59
CA LYS A 26 13.02 -4.52 -1.76
C LYS A 26 11.77 -4.87 -0.95
N THR A 27 11.37 -6.13 -0.90
CA THR A 27 10.20 -6.53 -0.11
C THR A 27 10.55 -6.57 1.39
N PRO A 28 9.73 -5.95 2.26
CA PRO A 28 9.91 -6.04 3.72
C PRO A 28 9.86 -7.50 4.20
N LYS A 29 10.74 -7.88 5.12
CA LYS A 29 10.89 -9.28 5.54
C LYS A 29 9.63 -9.81 6.21
N MET A 30 8.96 -8.98 7.01
CA MET A 30 7.71 -9.33 7.68
C MET A 30 6.54 -9.46 6.71
N LEU A 31 6.53 -8.75 5.57
CA LEU A 31 5.54 -8.97 4.51
C LEU A 31 5.72 -10.35 3.88
N MET A 32 6.96 -10.75 3.62
CA MET A 32 7.25 -12.09 3.11
C MET A 32 6.83 -13.16 4.12
N ALA A 33 7.10 -12.93 5.41
CA ALA A 33 6.66 -13.83 6.48
C ALA A 33 5.13 -13.93 6.56
N LEU A 34 4.40 -12.81 6.42
CA LEU A 34 2.94 -12.79 6.34
C LEU A 34 2.42 -13.62 5.16
N LEU A 35 2.97 -13.43 3.96
CA LEU A 35 2.57 -14.19 2.76
C LEU A 35 2.80 -15.70 2.97
N LEU A 36 3.97 -16.06 3.51
CA LEU A 36 4.31 -17.45 3.79
C LEU A 36 3.37 -18.09 4.81
N ALA A 37 3.07 -17.41 5.93
CA ALA A 37 2.15 -17.97 6.92
C ALA A 37 0.71 -18.01 6.44
N ALA A 38 0.26 -17.03 5.66
CA ALA A 38 -1.08 -17.08 5.07
C ALA A 38 -1.19 -18.23 4.07
N ALA A 39 -0.14 -18.49 3.27
CA ALA A 39 -0.07 -19.65 2.39
C ALA A 39 -0.09 -20.97 3.18
N ALA A 40 0.75 -21.08 4.22
CA ALA A 40 0.81 -22.25 5.08
C ALA A 40 -0.51 -22.51 5.82
N GLN A 41 -1.16 -21.46 6.32
CA GLN A 41 -2.48 -21.57 6.96
C GLN A 41 -3.54 -22.06 5.97
N SER A 42 -3.57 -21.50 4.76
CA SER A 42 -4.54 -21.91 3.75
C SER A 42 -4.32 -23.36 3.30
N PHE A 43 -3.06 -23.78 3.19
CA PHE A 43 -2.69 -25.18 2.95
C PHE A 43 -3.15 -26.09 4.11
N LEU A 44 -2.85 -25.72 5.35
CA LEU A 44 -3.28 -26.47 6.54
C LEU A 44 -4.81 -26.63 6.62
N VAL A 45 -5.55 -25.57 6.31
CA VAL A 45 -7.02 -25.60 6.25
C VAL A 45 -7.49 -26.63 5.22
N GLY A 46 -6.92 -26.65 4.02
CA GLY A 46 -7.31 -27.62 3.00
C GLY A 46 -6.94 -29.07 3.37
N LEU A 47 -5.80 -29.31 4.04
CA LEU A 47 -5.42 -30.65 4.52
C LEU A 47 -6.44 -31.21 5.52
N VAL A 48 -6.86 -30.41 6.48
CA VAL A 48 -7.79 -30.85 7.52
C VAL A 48 -9.22 -30.94 6.98
N GLN A 49 -9.71 -29.91 6.28
CA GLN A 49 -11.13 -29.82 5.90
C GLN A 49 -11.48 -30.65 4.65
N TYR A 50 -10.57 -30.78 3.68
CA TYR A 50 -10.85 -31.47 2.43
C TYR A 50 -10.22 -32.86 2.36
N TYR A 51 -8.97 -32.99 2.81
CA TYR A 51 -8.25 -34.26 2.79
C TYR A 51 -8.42 -35.09 4.08
N GLY A 52 -9.14 -34.56 5.09
CA GLY A 52 -9.52 -35.30 6.29
C GLY A 52 -8.36 -35.59 7.27
N ILE A 53 -7.28 -34.81 7.22
CA ILE A 53 -6.13 -35.00 8.13
C ILE A 53 -6.42 -34.38 9.50
N ASP A 54 -7.26 -35.05 10.30
CA ASP A 54 -7.76 -34.53 11.57
C ASP A 54 -6.67 -34.31 12.64
N GLY A 55 -5.57 -35.05 12.57
CA GLY A 55 -4.43 -34.90 13.48
C GLY A 55 -3.77 -33.52 13.47
N LEU A 56 -4.10 -32.67 12.49
CA LEU A 56 -3.60 -31.30 12.35
C LEU A 56 -4.61 -30.23 12.78
N ARG A 57 -5.81 -30.61 13.22
CA ARG A 57 -6.90 -29.65 13.54
C ARG A 57 -6.54 -28.71 14.69
N TRP A 58 -5.84 -29.20 15.71
CA TRP A 58 -5.38 -28.40 16.85
C TRP A 58 -4.40 -27.28 16.45
N LEU A 59 -3.72 -27.43 15.31
CA LEU A 59 -2.75 -26.44 14.82
C LEU A 59 -3.43 -25.22 14.18
N GLN A 60 -4.61 -25.40 13.58
CA GLN A 60 -5.32 -24.36 12.83
C GLN A 60 -5.53 -23.03 13.59
N PRO A 61 -6.04 -23.00 14.83
CA PRO A 61 -6.21 -21.75 15.57
C PRO A 61 -4.87 -21.09 15.93
N ILE A 62 -3.84 -21.89 16.21
CA ILE A 62 -2.50 -21.39 16.56
C ILE A 62 -1.90 -20.67 15.35
N THR A 63 -1.91 -21.31 14.19
CA THR A 63 -1.38 -20.73 12.95
C THR A 63 -2.25 -19.60 12.41
N ALA A 64 -3.58 -19.64 12.61
CA ALA A 64 -4.48 -18.54 12.29
C ALA A 64 -4.10 -17.26 13.06
N SER A 65 -3.83 -17.38 14.35
CA SER A 65 -3.49 -16.24 15.22
C SER A 65 -2.19 -15.54 14.84
N ALA A 66 -1.29 -16.21 14.11
CA ALA A 66 -0.05 -15.62 13.61
C ALA A 66 -0.29 -14.63 12.47
N ILE A 67 -1.38 -14.78 11.70
CA ILE A 67 -1.69 -13.90 10.55
C ILE A 67 -1.85 -12.43 10.97
N PRO A 68 -2.74 -12.05 11.91
CA PRO A 68 -2.91 -10.64 12.28
C PRO A 68 -1.66 -10.07 12.96
N VAL A 69 -0.91 -10.88 13.70
CA VAL A 69 0.37 -10.49 14.29
C VAL A 69 1.38 -10.15 13.20
N MET A 70 1.52 -11.00 12.19
CA MET A 70 2.45 -10.75 11.08
C MET A 70 2.00 -9.61 10.18
N ALA A 71 0.68 -9.41 10.00
CA ALA A 71 0.15 -8.26 9.30
C ALA A 71 0.51 -6.94 10.00
N TRP A 72 0.40 -6.91 11.33
CA TRP A 72 0.85 -5.77 12.13
C TRP A 72 2.36 -5.55 12.02
N MET A 73 3.18 -6.59 12.15
CA MET A 73 4.64 -6.47 12.03
C MET A 73 5.07 -6.02 10.65
N ALA A 74 4.42 -6.53 9.60
CA ALA A 74 4.66 -6.11 8.24
C ALA A 74 4.30 -4.64 8.02
N PHE A 75 3.20 -4.17 8.63
CA PHE A 75 2.84 -2.75 8.62
C PHE A 75 3.86 -1.88 9.37
N VAL A 76 4.29 -2.32 10.55
CA VAL A 76 5.31 -1.61 11.35
C VAL A 76 6.62 -1.49 10.57
N GLU A 77 7.12 -2.59 10.00
CA GLU A 77 8.36 -2.61 9.23
C GLU A 77 8.28 -1.72 7.97
N ALA A 78 7.16 -1.83 7.24
CA ALA A 78 6.99 -1.16 5.96
C ALA A 78 6.59 0.31 6.06
N SER A 79 5.94 0.73 7.15
CA SER A 79 5.30 2.05 7.25
C SER A 79 5.69 2.87 8.47
N LEU A 80 6.28 2.26 9.51
CA LEU A 80 6.70 2.98 10.72
C LEU A 80 8.21 3.03 10.90
N ARG A 81 8.89 1.87 10.82
CA ARG A 81 10.31 1.75 11.15
C ARG A 81 10.95 0.54 10.47
N ALA A 82 12.15 0.71 9.91
CA ALA A 82 12.87 -0.36 9.22
C ALA A 82 13.33 -1.53 10.12
N ARG A 83 13.28 -1.37 11.45
CA ARG A 83 13.69 -2.42 12.41
C ARG A 83 12.71 -2.53 13.57
N LEU A 84 12.35 -3.76 13.93
CA LEU A 84 11.51 -4.07 15.09
C LEU A 84 12.22 -3.77 16.41
N GLN A 85 11.45 -3.27 17.39
CA GLN A 85 11.93 -3.01 18.75
C GLN A 85 11.61 -4.20 19.67
N ARG A 86 12.25 -4.26 20.85
CA ARG A 86 11.99 -5.34 21.83
C ARG A 86 10.52 -5.41 22.26
N GLY A 87 9.82 -4.27 22.33
CA GLY A 87 8.39 -4.24 22.62
C GLY A 87 7.52 -4.90 21.54
N ASP A 88 7.96 -4.90 20.29
CA ASP A 88 7.23 -5.55 19.18
C ASP A 88 7.23 -7.07 19.31
N LEU A 89 8.30 -7.63 19.89
CA LEU A 89 8.43 -9.06 20.10
C LEU A 89 7.33 -9.62 21.01
N LEU A 90 6.73 -8.79 21.87
CA LEU A 90 5.64 -9.20 22.74
C LEU A 90 4.41 -9.67 21.95
N HIS A 91 4.16 -9.13 20.76
CA HIS A 91 3.01 -9.56 19.95
C HIS A 91 3.16 -11.00 19.41
N PHE A 92 4.39 -11.52 19.30
CA PHE A 92 4.63 -12.93 18.98
C PHE A 92 4.28 -13.88 20.14
N SER A 93 3.92 -13.36 21.32
CA SER A 93 3.33 -14.17 22.40
C SER A 93 1.86 -14.54 22.13
N MET A 94 1.17 -13.86 21.20
CA MET A 94 -0.26 -14.13 20.94
C MET A 94 -0.52 -15.56 20.43
N PRO A 95 0.27 -16.15 19.51
CA PRO A 95 0.10 -17.56 19.14
C PRO A 95 0.36 -18.53 20.30
N ALA A 96 1.27 -18.19 21.22
CA ALA A 96 1.49 -18.99 22.42
C ALA A 96 0.29 -18.93 23.38
N LEU A 97 -0.34 -17.75 23.51
CA LEU A 97 -1.60 -17.59 24.24
C LEU A 97 -2.73 -18.43 23.62
N VAL A 98 -2.86 -18.40 22.29
CA VAL A 98 -3.87 -19.22 21.59
C VAL A 98 -3.57 -20.71 21.74
N ALA A 99 -2.31 -21.13 21.69
CA ALA A 99 -1.93 -22.51 21.98
C ALA A 99 -2.36 -22.94 23.39
N LEU A 100 -2.19 -22.07 24.39
CA LEU A 100 -2.70 -22.32 25.74
C LEU A 100 -4.23 -22.48 25.74
N CYS A 101 -4.96 -21.60 25.05
CA CYS A 101 -6.41 -21.73 24.91
C CYS A 101 -6.83 -23.06 24.25
N VAL A 102 -6.08 -23.53 23.25
CA VAL A 102 -6.36 -24.82 22.57
C VAL A 102 -6.35 -25.99 23.55
N PHE A 103 -5.38 -26.04 24.46
CA PHE A 103 -5.24 -27.16 25.38
C PHE A 103 -6.05 -27.02 26.68
N PHE A 104 -6.31 -25.79 27.13
CA PHE A 104 -6.89 -25.55 28.46
C PHE A 104 -8.26 -24.86 28.46
N LEU A 105 -8.57 -24.04 27.44
CA LEU A 105 -9.79 -23.21 27.38
C LEU A 105 -10.38 -23.16 25.96
N PRO A 106 -10.80 -24.30 25.37
CA PRO A 106 -11.18 -24.33 23.95
C PRO A 106 -12.41 -23.48 23.63
N VAL A 107 -13.30 -23.28 24.62
CA VAL A 107 -14.54 -22.48 24.46
C VAL A 107 -14.29 -21.00 24.14
N VAL A 108 -13.10 -20.47 24.45
CA VAL A 108 -12.78 -19.05 24.23
C VAL A 108 -12.03 -18.78 22.94
N ILE A 109 -11.64 -19.83 22.19
CA ILE A 109 -10.77 -19.71 21.01
C ILE A 109 -11.37 -18.76 19.96
N ASP A 110 -12.65 -18.94 19.62
CA ASP A 110 -13.30 -18.14 18.58
C ASP A 110 -13.36 -16.66 18.98
N ALA A 111 -13.69 -16.37 20.24
CA ALA A 111 -13.71 -15.01 20.78
C ALA A 111 -12.32 -14.37 20.79
N VAL A 112 -11.28 -15.13 21.17
CA VAL A 112 -9.88 -14.66 21.16
C VAL A 112 -9.42 -14.39 19.74
N LEU A 113 -9.65 -15.29 18.78
CA LEU A 113 -9.28 -15.12 17.38
C LEU A 113 -9.99 -13.91 16.77
N CYS A 114 -11.31 -13.77 16.94
CA CYS A 114 -12.06 -12.61 16.47
C CYS A 114 -11.48 -11.31 17.04
N SER A 115 -11.17 -11.28 18.34
CA SER A 115 -10.60 -10.12 19.01
C SER A 115 -9.21 -9.75 18.47
N LEU A 116 -8.36 -10.73 18.17
CA LEU A 116 -7.04 -10.49 17.57
C LEU A 116 -7.18 -9.90 16.16
N PHE A 117 -8.00 -10.49 15.31
CA PHE A 117 -8.17 -10.02 13.93
C PHE A 117 -8.78 -8.61 13.87
N VAL A 118 -9.83 -8.35 14.66
CA VAL A 118 -10.43 -7.02 14.76
C VAL A 118 -9.45 -6.03 15.40
N GLY A 119 -8.75 -6.42 16.46
CA GLY A 119 -7.80 -5.57 17.19
C GLY A 119 -6.66 -5.08 16.30
N TYR A 120 -5.96 -6.00 15.63
CA TYR A 120 -4.86 -5.64 14.72
C TYR A 120 -5.35 -4.95 13.46
N GLY A 121 -6.46 -5.39 12.85
CA GLY A 121 -7.05 -4.70 11.69
C GLY A 121 -7.43 -3.26 12.02
N SER A 122 -8.08 -3.04 13.15
CA SER A 122 -8.44 -1.70 13.63
C SER A 122 -7.22 -0.86 13.96
N ALA A 123 -6.19 -1.44 14.60
CA ALA A 123 -4.95 -0.74 14.91
C ALA A 123 -4.25 -0.23 13.63
N ILE A 124 -4.19 -1.05 12.57
CA ILE A 124 -3.64 -0.63 11.27
C ILE A 124 -4.46 0.54 10.70
N LEU A 125 -5.80 0.45 10.70
CA LEU A 125 -6.66 1.52 10.18
C LEU A 125 -6.53 2.83 10.97
N VAL A 126 -6.47 2.75 12.30
CA VAL A 126 -6.28 3.91 13.17
C VAL A 126 -4.94 4.56 12.88
N MET A 127 -3.87 3.77 12.74
CA MET A 127 -2.54 4.29 12.45
C MET A 127 -2.46 4.93 11.06
N LEU A 128 -3.07 4.31 10.05
CA LEU A 128 -3.20 4.89 8.70
C LEU A 128 -3.98 6.21 8.70
N ARG A 129 -5.01 6.35 9.54
CA ARG A 129 -5.77 7.60 9.70
C ARG A 129 -4.97 8.67 10.41
N ARG A 130 -4.24 8.33 11.48
CA ARG A 130 -3.38 9.27 12.22
C ARG A 130 -2.25 9.79 11.35
N GLN A 131 -1.63 8.91 10.56
CA GLN A 131 -0.55 9.28 9.66
C GLN A 131 -1.04 9.99 8.39
N ARG A 132 -2.33 10.00 8.04
CA ARG A 132 -2.87 10.79 6.91
C ARG A 132 -2.62 12.30 7.04
N GLY A 133 -2.42 12.81 8.26
CA GLY A 133 -1.96 14.18 8.50
C GLY A 133 -0.48 14.41 8.11
N ASP A 134 0.35 13.37 8.18
CA ASP A 134 1.81 13.40 7.95
C ASP A 134 2.22 12.80 6.59
N PHE A 135 1.36 12.00 5.97
CA PHE A 135 1.57 11.36 4.65
C PHE A 135 1.55 12.34 3.48
N ALA A 136 1.09 13.58 3.69
CA ALA A 136 1.32 14.66 2.73
C ALA A 136 2.84 14.99 2.62
N HIS A 137 3.60 14.73 3.69
CA HIS A 137 5.01 15.10 3.79
C HIS A 137 6.01 13.99 3.42
N MET A 138 5.64 12.70 3.54
CA MET A 138 6.56 11.55 3.34
C MET A 138 6.47 10.84 1.99
N ARG A 139 5.71 11.38 1.03
CA ARG A 139 5.23 10.57 -0.11
C ARG A 139 6.27 10.13 -1.14
N LEU A 140 7.56 10.48 -1.03
CA LEU A 140 8.51 10.15 -2.09
C LEU A 140 9.97 10.03 -1.62
N THR A 141 10.23 8.93 -0.92
CA THR A 141 11.51 8.24 -1.02
C THR A 141 11.20 6.75 -0.96
N SER A 142 11.16 6.14 -2.14
CA SER A 142 11.44 4.73 -2.43
C SER A 142 10.86 3.64 -1.50
N GLY A 143 9.89 2.87 -2.00
CA GLY A 143 9.70 1.46 -1.60
C GLY A 143 8.64 1.16 -0.54
N GLN A 144 7.75 2.10 -0.19
CA GLN A 144 6.67 1.83 0.75
C GLN A 144 5.42 1.37 0.01
N ILE A 145 4.97 0.16 0.32
CA ILE A 145 3.70 -0.43 -0.12
C ILE A 145 2.59 0.64 -0.01
N PRO A 146 1.78 0.88 -1.07
CA PRO A 146 0.77 1.94 -1.04
C PRO A 146 -0.14 1.81 0.19
N ALA A 147 -0.44 2.91 0.88
CA ALA A 147 -1.37 2.93 2.02
C ALA A 147 -2.74 2.27 1.71
N LEU A 148 -3.08 2.21 0.41
CA LEU A 148 -4.23 1.48 -0.11
C LEU A 148 -4.13 -0.03 0.18
N VAL A 149 -2.97 -0.66 -0.03
CA VAL A 149 -2.74 -2.09 0.24
C VAL A 149 -2.88 -2.37 1.73
N TRP A 150 -2.30 -1.55 2.61
CA TRP A 150 -2.46 -1.72 4.06
C TRP A 150 -3.91 -1.56 4.51
N ARG A 151 -4.65 -0.63 3.89
CA ARG A 151 -6.08 -0.49 4.12
C ARG A 151 -6.85 -1.75 3.68
N PHE A 152 -6.49 -2.35 2.54
CA PHE A 152 -7.10 -3.61 2.09
C PHE A 152 -6.79 -4.76 3.05
N ILE A 153 -5.53 -4.94 3.46
CA ILE A 153 -5.13 -6.00 4.42
C ILE A 153 -5.91 -5.83 5.73
N ALA A 154 -5.98 -4.61 6.26
CA ALA A 154 -6.70 -4.34 7.50
C ALA A 154 -8.20 -4.60 7.41
N ILE A 155 -8.84 -4.21 6.30
CA ILE A 155 -10.25 -4.51 6.03
C ILE A 155 -10.48 -6.02 5.89
N ALA A 156 -9.57 -6.73 5.19
CA ALA A 156 -9.66 -8.17 5.03
C ALA A 156 -9.59 -8.92 6.37
N LEU A 157 -8.73 -8.48 7.31
CA LEU A 157 -8.68 -9.05 8.66
C LEU A 157 -10.02 -8.88 9.40
N ILE A 158 -10.63 -7.69 9.32
CA ILE A 158 -11.91 -7.42 9.97
C ILE A 158 -13.04 -8.24 9.34
N ILE A 159 -13.10 -8.32 8.00
CA ILE A 159 -14.09 -9.13 7.28
C ILE A 159 -13.94 -10.61 7.63
N SER A 160 -12.70 -11.11 7.79
CA SER A 160 -12.45 -12.48 8.24
C SER A 160 -13.08 -12.74 9.61
N ALA A 161 -12.80 -11.87 10.59
CA ALA A 161 -13.37 -12.01 11.94
C ALA A 161 -14.90 -11.96 11.95
N ILE A 162 -15.50 -11.07 11.14
CA ILE A 162 -16.96 -11.00 11.01
C ILE A 162 -17.51 -12.29 10.40
N SER A 163 -16.83 -12.85 9.40
CA SER A 163 -17.25 -14.09 8.74
C SER A 163 -17.19 -15.27 9.71
N ASP A 164 -16.12 -15.38 10.50
CA ASP A 164 -15.96 -16.43 11.51
C ASP A 164 -17.05 -16.34 12.59
N LEU A 165 -17.38 -15.12 13.04
CA LEU A 165 -18.48 -14.89 13.97
C LEU A 165 -19.84 -15.28 13.38
N LEU A 166 -20.12 -14.94 12.12
CA LEU A 166 -21.37 -15.32 11.45
C LEU A 166 -21.46 -16.85 11.26
N ILE A 167 -20.35 -17.52 10.94
CA ILE A 167 -20.28 -18.99 10.86
C ILE A 167 -20.58 -19.62 12.22
N LEU A 168 -20.03 -19.08 13.30
CA LEU A 168 -20.30 -19.55 14.67
C LEU A 168 -21.79 -19.42 15.00
N LEU A 169 -22.40 -18.26 14.74
CA LEU A 169 -23.82 -18.03 14.99
C LEU A 169 -24.71 -18.96 14.16
N ALA A 170 -24.41 -19.13 12.86
CA ALA A 170 -25.16 -20.04 11.99
C ALA A 170 -25.10 -21.50 12.49
N LYS A 171 -23.96 -21.94 13.02
CA LYS A 171 -23.81 -23.27 13.62
C LYS A 171 -24.57 -23.42 14.93
N ILE A 172 -24.63 -22.38 15.76
CA ILE A 172 -25.43 -22.38 17.01
C ILE A 172 -26.92 -22.53 16.69
N ASP A 173 -27.38 -21.86 15.63
CA ASP A 173 -28.76 -21.94 15.15
C ASP A 173 -29.06 -23.24 14.37
N GLY A 174 -28.09 -24.14 14.22
CA GLY A 174 -28.22 -25.42 13.52
C GLY A 174 -28.29 -25.31 11.99
N ASN A 175 -27.90 -24.16 11.42
CA ASN A 175 -28.02 -23.88 9.99
C ASN A 175 -26.68 -24.02 9.26
N ASP A 176 -26.22 -25.27 9.14
CA ASP A 176 -24.92 -25.62 8.53
C ASP A 176 -24.82 -25.21 7.05
N GLU A 177 -25.94 -25.13 6.33
CA GLU A 177 -25.97 -24.65 4.94
C GLU A 177 -25.55 -23.18 4.86
N ILE A 178 -26.06 -22.33 5.76
CA ILE A 178 -25.68 -20.91 5.81
C ILE A 178 -24.20 -20.75 6.13
N ALA A 179 -23.65 -21.55 7.06
CA ALA A 179 -22.22 -21.54 7.37
C ALA A 179 -21.35 -21.86 6.15
N GLY A 180 -21.75 -22.85 5.35
CA GLY A 180 -21.08 -23.19 4.08
C GLY A 180 -21.16 -22.06 3.05
N VAL A 181 -22.32 -21.42 2.92
CA VAL A 181 -22.51 -20.27 2.01
C VAL A 181 -21.62 -19.11 2.42
N ILE A 182 -21.60 -18.71 3.70
CA ILE A 182 -20.74 -17.63 4.21
C ILE A 182 -19.27 -17.90 3.88
N LEU A 183 -18.78 -19.10 4.17
CA LEU A 183 -17.39 -19.48 3.89
C LEU A 183 -17.06 -19.37 2.40
N SER A 184 -17.96 -19.83 1.51
CA SER A 184 -17.74 -19.79 0.06
C SER A 184 -17.72 -18.37 -0.49
N VAL A 185 -18.63 -17.51 -0.01
CA VAL A 185 -18.73 -16.10 -0.43
C VAL A 185 -17.50 -15.32 0.03
N THR A 186 -17.13 -15.43 1.31
CA THR A 186 -15.95 -14.74 1.86
C THR A 186 -14.66 -15.19 1.16
N SER A 187 -14.49 -16.49 0.91
CA SER A 187 -13.32 -17.02 0.21
C SER A 187 -13.23 -16.53 -1.25
N SER A 188 -14.38 -16.45 -1.93
CA SER A 188 -14.45 -15.95 -3.31
C SER A 188 -14.11 -14.46 -3.40
N ILE A 189 -14.64 -13.64 -2.49
CA ILE A 189 -14.32 -12.22 -2.39
C ILE A 189 -12.83 -12.02 -2.09
N ALA A 190 -12.27 -12.79 -1.15
CA ALA A 190 -10.85 -12.73 -0.83
C ALA A 190 -9.98 -13.08 -2.04
N LEU A 191 -10.32 -14.14 -2.78
CA LEU A 191 -9.60 -14.55 -3.98
C LEU A 191 -9.67 -13.48 -5.09
N LEU A 192 -10.85 -12.91 -5.34
CA LEU A 192 -11.03 -11.82 -6.29
C LEU A 192 -10.23 -10.57 -5.89
N THR A 193 -10.18 -10.26 -4.60
CA THR A 193 -9.41 -9.12 -4.08
C THR A 193 -7.91 -9.34 -4.27
N ILE A 194 -7.39 -10.54 -3.94
CA ILE A 194 -6.00 -10.90 -4.16
C ILE A 194 -5.66 -10.89 -5.66
N GLY A 195 -6.55 -11.43 -6.50
CA GLY A 195 -6.39 -11.43 -7.95
C GLY A 195 -6.34 -10.01 -8.52
N PHE A 196 -7.30 -9.17 -8.17
CA PHE A 196 -7.34 -7.76 -8.56
C PHE A 196 -6.09 -6.99 -8.09
N LEU A 197 -5.64 -7.21 -6.86
CA LEU A 197 -4.44 -6.60 -6.32
C LEU A 197 -3.17 -7.06 -7.05
N SER A 198 -3.14 -8.34 -7.46
CA SER A 198 -2.03 -8.93 -8.23
C SER A 198 -1.98 -8.43 -9.67
N LEU A 199 -3.13 -8.09 -10.25
CA LEU A 199 -3.29 -7.58 -11.61
C LEU A 199 -3.18 -6.04 -11.70
N SER A 200 -3.27 -5.32 -10.57
CA SER A 200 -3.23 -3.86 -10.55
C SER A 200 -1.89 -3.34 -11.09
N PRO A 201 -1.88 -2.57 -12.21
CA PRO A 201 -0.67 -2.07 -12.84
C PRO A 201 0.20 -1.24 -11.90
N ASP A 202 -0.38 -0.49 -10.96
CA ASP A 202 0.42 0.32 -10.02
C ASP A 202 1.25 -0.51 -9.02
N ILE A 203 0.85 -1.75 -8.75
CA ILE A 203 1.61 -2.70 -7.90
C ILE A 203 2.52 -3.56 -8.78
N ALA A 204 2.07 -3.91 -9.99
CA ALA A 204 2.86 -4.66 -10.96
C ALA A 204 3.99 -3.83 -11.59
N ILE A 205 3.84 -2.52 -11.77
CA ILE A 205 4.86 -1.63 -12.35
C ILE A 205 6.03 -1.42 -11.37
N ASP A 206 5.78 -1.42 -10.06
CA ASP A 206 6.84 -1.29 -9.05
C ASP A 206 7.56 -2.62 -8.75
N VAL A 207 6.90 -3.77 -9.03
CA VAL A 207 7.47 -5.11 -8.85
C VAL A 207 8.01 -5.73 -10.16
N ALA A 208 7.58 -5.26 -11.34
CA ALA A 208 7.94 -5.84 -12.65
C ALA A 208 8.77 -4.93 -13.56
N LEU A 209 9.12 -3.70 -13.17
CA LEU A 209 10.15 -2.90 -13.88
C LEU A 209 11.55 -3.02 -13.26
N LYS A 210 11.81 -4.10 -12.52
CA LYS A 210 13.18 -4.44 -12.11
C LYS A 210 13.74 -5.50 -13.05
N ASP A 211 14.13 -5.06 -14.25
CA ASP A 211 15.13 -5.80 -15.01
C ASP A 211 16.37 -6.02 -14.12
N PRO A 212 17.05 -7.17 -14.21
CA PRO A 212 18.27 -7.43 -13.47
C PRO A 212 19.40 -6.61 -14.11
N VAL A 213 19.45 -5.32 -13.80
CA VAL A 213 20.62 -4.49 -14.09
C VAL A 213 21.43 -4.42 -12.80
N ASP A 214 22.56 -5.13 -12.87
CA ASP A 214 23.77 -5.07 -12.06
C ASP A 214 23.75 -4.02 -10.93
N ASP A 215 23.83 -4.51 -9.69
CA ASP A 215 23.97 -3.70 -8.45
C ASP A 215 25.37 -3.05 -8.35
N SER A 216 26.14 -3.06 -9.45
CA SER A 216 27.35 -2.28 -9.68
C SER A 216 27.05 -0.99 -10.44
N GLN A 217 26.19 -0.11 -9.90
CA GLN A 217 26.25 1.30 -10.26
C GLN A 217 26.43 2.13 -8.99
N ALA A 218 27.67 2.59 -8.84
CA ALA A 218 28.12 3.57 -7.85
C ALA A 218 27.07 4.65 -7.61
N ALA A 219 27.00 5.13 -6.36
CA ALA A 219 26.28 6.36 -6.03
C ALA A 219 26.54 7.41 -7.12
N LEU A 220 25.47 7.93 -7.74
CA LEU A 220 25.61 8.94 -8.79
C LEU A 220 26.47 10.08 -8.22
N SER A 221 27.55 10.40 -8.91
CA SER A 221 28.38 11.55 -8.55
C SER A 221 27.54 12.83 -8.64
N SER A 222 27.91 13.86 -7.87
CA SER A 222 27.20 15.15 -7.88
C SER A 222 27.13 15.75 -9.29
N GLU A 223 28.15 15.52 -10.13
CA GLU A 223 28.18 15.94 -11.53
C GLU A 223 27.12 15.23 -12.39
N GLN A 224 26.93 13.93 -12.20
CA GLN A 224 25.88 13.17 -12.91
C GLN A 224 24.47 13.59 -12.48
N CYS A 225 24.26 13.82 -11.19
CA CYS A 225 23.00 14.36 -10.69
C CYS A 225 22.69 15.73 -11.30
N GLN A 226 23.69 16.61 -11.38
CA GLN A 226 23.53 17.94 -11.98
C GLN A 226 23.24 17.86 -13.48
N ALA A 227 23.90 16.98 -14.22
CA ALA A 227 23.65 16.77 -15.65
C ALA A 227 22.19 16.32 -15.91
N ILE A 228 21.70 15.36 -15.12
CA ILE A 228 20.31 14.90 -15.21
C ILE A 228 19.33 16.02 -14.90
N MET A 229 19.60 16.85 -13.87
CA MET A 229 18.75 17.99 -13.53
C MET A 229 18.74 19.07 -14.61
N ASN A 230 19.88 19.34 -15.26
CA ASN A 230 19.96 20.30 -16.35
C ASN A 230 19.13 19.83 -17.56
N GLU A 231 19.22 18.56 -17.90
CA GLU A 231 18.42 17.95 -18.98
C GLU A 231 16.93 17.99 -18.65
N LEU A 232 16.55 17.67 -17.41
CA LEU A 232 15.16 17.73 -16.94
C LEU A 232 14.61 19.16 -16.98
N ASN A 233 15.38 20.15 -16.54
CA ASN A 233 15.00 21.57 -16.60
C ASN A 233 14.79 22.05 -18.05
N ALA A 234 15.68 21.65 -18.96
CA ALA A 234 15.58 21.98 -20.37
C ALA A 234 14.30 21.39 -20.99
N LEU A 235 14.01 20.11 -20.70
CA LEU A 235 12.81 19.43 -21.18
C LEU A 235 11.53 20.10 -20.66
N GLN A 236 11.51 20.54 -19.40
CA GLN A 236 10.37 21.25 -18.83
C GLN A 236 10.14 22.63 -19.46
N THR A 237 11.21 23.35 -19.77
CA THR A 237 11.11 24.70 -20.36
C THR A 237 10.67 24.63 -21.82
N GLN A 238 11.16 23.64 -22.58
CA GLN A 238 10.83 23.48 -24.00
C GLN A 238 9.44 22.87 -24.22
N GLU A 239 9.12 21.77 -23.55
CA GLU A 239 7.90 20.99 -23.83
C GLU A 239 6.74 21.29 -22.88
N ARG A 240 6.98 22.06 -21.79
CA ARG A 240 5.99 22.33 -20.74
C ARG A 240 5.25 21.08 -20.27
N LEU A 241 5.95 19.95 -20.17
CA LEU A 241 5.39 18.64 -19.82
C LEU A 241 4.57 18.67 -18.52
N TYR A 242 4.89 19.59 -17.61
CA TYR A 242 4.15 19.77 -16.36
C TYR A 242 2.67 20.12 -16.59
N LEU A 243 2.25 20.63 -17.75
CA LEU A 243 0.85 20.89 -18.07
C LEU A 243 0.06 19.61 -18.37
N ASP A 244 0.72 18.51 -18.75
CA ASP A 244 0.07 17.23 -19.03
C ASP A 244 -0.43 16.60 -17.71
N PRO A 245 -1.75 16.43 -17.51
CA PRO A 245 -2.30 15.84 -16.30
C PRO A 245 -1.91 14.38 -16.10
N ASP A 246 -1.57 13.68 -17.17
CA ASP A 246 -1.16 12.27 -17.19
C ASP A 246 0.37 12.12 -17.19
N LEU A 247 1.11 13.18 -16.82
CA LEU A 247 2.57 13.11 -16.68
C LEU A 247 2.96 12.18 -15.53
N THR A 248 3.71 11.12 -15.87
CA THR A 248 4.29 10.18 -14.90
C THR A 248 5.80 10.18 -15.00
N LEU A 249 6.48 9.71 -13.95
CA LEU A 249 7.93 9.53 -13.97
C LEU A 249 8.37 8.57 -15.09
N ALA A 250 7.56 7.57 -15.43
CA ALA A 250 7.81 6.68 -16.55
C ALA A 250 7.82 7.42 -17.90
N ARG A 251 6.92 8.40 -18.09
CA ARG A 251 6.90 9.23 -19.31
C ARG A 251 8.11 10.17 -19.38
N ILE A 252 8.50 10.77 -18.26
CA ILE A 252 9.73 11.60 -18.16
C ILE A 252 10.96 10.74 -18.49
N SER A 253 11.06 9.56 -17.91
CA SER A 253 12.13 8.59 -18.18
C SER A 253 12.24 8.21 -19.65
N ARG A 254 11.11 7.89 -20.29
CA ARG A 254 11.06 7.56 -21.72
C ARG A 254 11.47 8.73 -22.61
N ARG A 255 11.12 9.97 -22.23
CA ARG A 255 11.50 11.18 -22.96
C ARG A 255 12.99 11.51 -22.84
N MET A 256 13.55 11.37 -21.65
CA MET A 256 14.98 11.60 -21.40
C MET A 256 15.87 10.42 -21.83
N GLY A 257 15.28 9.26 -22.15
CA GLY A 257 16.05 8.04 -22.42
C GLY A 257 16.86 7.55 -21.21
N ARG A 258 16.44 7.89 -19.99
CA ARG A 258 17.18 7.58 -18.75
C ARG A 258 16.36 6.71 -17.79
N PRO A 259 17.00 5.82 -16.99
CA PRO A 259 16.29 5.02 -15.99
C PRO A 259 15.53 5.85 -14.95
N LEU A 260 14.31 5.45 -14.60
CA LEU A 260 13.47 6.14 -13.59
C LEU A 260 14.23 6.40 -12.26
N LYS A 261 15.00 5.41 -11.80
CA LYS A 261 15.75 5.49 -10.54
C LYS A 261 16.80 6.60 -10.57
N GLN A 262 17.49 6.78 -11.69
CA GLN A 262 18.52 7.83 -11.83
C GLN A 262 17.88 9.22 -11.80
N ILE A 263 16.75 9.41 -12.49
CA ILE A 263 16.01 10.67 -12.48
C ILE A 263 15.48 10.99 -11.08
N SER A 264 14.85 10.02 -10.42
CA SER A 264 14.34 10.21 -9.06
C SER A 264 15.47 10.50 -8.06
N MET A 265 16.62 9.84 -8.20
CA MET A 265 17.78 10.06 -7.33
C MET A 265 18.38 11.45 -7.57
N ALA A 266 18.57 11.85 -8.83
CA ALA A 266 19.08 13.17 -9.17
C ALA A 266 18.19 14.31 -8.63
N ILE A 267 16.87 14.19 -8.78
CA ILE A 267 15.92 15.17 -8.22
C ILE A 267 16.02 15.21 -6.71
N ASN A 268 15.99 14.06 -6.03
CA ASN A 268 16.02 14.01 -4.58
C ASN A 268 17.34 14.55 -3.99
N THR A 269 18.48 14.15 -4.56
CA THR A 269 19.80 14.61 -4.13
C THR A 269 20.01 16.10 -4.37
N THR A 270 19.49 16.64 -5.48
CA THR A 270 19.71 18.06 -5.83
C THR A 270 18.72 19.00 -5.15
N THR A 271 17.45 18.59 -5.02
CA THR A 271 16.37 19.47 -4.54
C THR A 271 15.94 19.18 -3.10
N GLY A 272 16.26 18.01 -2.56
CA GLY A 272 15.68 17.50 -1.31
C GLY A 272 14.18 17.18 -1.41
N GLU A 273 13.56 17.45 -2.56
CA GLU A 273 12.17 17.16 -2.84
C GLU A 273 12.06 15.88 -3.66
N ASN A 274 10.90 15.68 -4.23
CA ASN A 274 10.59 14.50 -4.98
C ASN A 274 9.95 14.85 -6.30
N VAL A 275 9.86 13.88 -7.20
CA VAL A 275 9.41 14.13 -8.58
C VAL A 275 8.06 14.83 -8.61
N SER A 276 7.06 14.38 -7.85
CA SER A 276 5.73 15.00 -7.86
C SER A 276 5.75 16.44 -7.35
N ARG A 277 6.44 16.73 -6.25
CA ARG A 277 6.56 18.09 -5.71
C ARG A 277 7.35 19.01 -6.63
N TYR A 278 8.42 18.48 -7.18
CA TYR A 278 9.27 19.18 -8.13
C TYR A 278 8.46 19.59 -9.36
N ILE A 279 7.67 18.68 -9.97
CA ILE A 279 6.76 19.03 -11.07
C ILE A 279 5.66 20.00 -10.63
N ASN A 280 5.03 19.76 -9.47
CA ASN A 280 3.94 20.58 -8.97
C ASN A 280 4.38 22.04 -8.74
N LYS A 281 5.66 22.29 -8.47
CA LYS A 281 6.21 23.65 -8.40
C LYS A 281 5.97 24.42 -9.69
N TYR A 282 6.35 23.84 -10.83
CA TYR A 282 6.12 24.46 -12.14
C TYR A 282 4.63 24.59 -12.47
N ARG A 283 3.81 23.61 -12.08
CA ARG A 283 2.35 23.68 -12.24
C ARG A 283 1.75 24.85 -11.46
N ILE A 284 2.16 25.06 -10.21
CA ILE A 284 1.66 26.16 -9.37
C ILE A 284 2.20 27.51 -9.86
N GLU A 285 3.45 27.59 -10.29
CA GLU A 285 3.99 28.81 -10.91
C GLU A 285 3.21 29.20 -12.17
N HIS A 286 2.83 28.22 -13.00
CA HIS A 286 1.93 28.44 -14.13
C HIS A 286 0.54 28.90 -13.69
N ALA A 287 -0.03 28.24 -12.69
CA ALA A 287 -1.33 28.60 -12.13
C ALA A 287 -1.35 30.05 -11.58
N CYS A 288 -0.28 30.48 -10.90
CA CYS A 288 -0.17 31.84 -10.41
C CYS A 288 -0.22 32.85 -11.57
N ARG A 289 0.54 32.61 -12.66
CA ARG A 289 0.51 33.47 -13.85
C ARG A 289 -0.88 33.54 -14.49
N MET A 290 -1.62 32.44 -14.55
CA MET A 290 -2.99 32.42 -15.08
C MET A 290 -3.96 33.21 -14.18
N LEU A 291 -3.92 32.98 -12.86
CA LEU A 291 -4.74 33.74 -11.92
C LEU A 291 -4.40 35.24 -11.97
N ASP A 292 -3.12 35.57 -12.10
CA ASP A 292 -2.66 36.95 -12.21
C ASP A 292 -3.08 37.59 -13.54
N ALA A 293 -3.33 36.80 -14.58
CA ALA A 293 -3.90 37.26 -15.85
C ALA A 293 -5.42 37.54 -15.74
N GLY A 294 -6.10 36.97 -14.74
CA GLY A 294 -7.54 37.10 -14.51
C GLY A 294 -8.36 35.85 -14.80
N GLU A 295 -7.70 34.72 -15.06
CA GLU A 295 -8.38 33.44 -15.30
C GLU A 295 -9.12 32.94 -14.05
N ASN A 296 -10.17 32.16 -14.26
CA ASN A 296 -10.91 31.58 -13.16
C ASN A 296 -10.13 30.40 -12.52
N VAL A 297 -10.39 30.14 -11.25
CA VAL A 297 -9.67 29.12 -10.44
C VAL A 297 -9.82 27.70 -11.02
N THR A 298 -11.01 27.36 -11.51
CA THR A 298 -11.30 26.01 -12.03
C THR A 298 -10.57 25.75 -13.35
N ASN A 299 -10.58 26.71 -14.26
CA ASN A 299 -9.89 26.65 -15.54
C ASN A 299 -8.39 26.59 -15.31
N THR A 300 -7.87 27.48 -14.45
CA THR A 300 -6.46 27.50 -14.07
C THR A 300 -5.98 26.16 -13.51
N MET A 301 -6.79 25.49 -12.68
CA MET A 301 -6.47 24.17 -12.14
C MET A 301 -6.27 23.14 -13.25
N LEU A 302 -7.22 23.06 -14.18
CA LEU A 302 -7.21 22.07 -15.27
C LEU A 302 -6.07 22.35 -16.24
N GLU A 303 -5.92 23.59 -16.68
CA GLU A 303 -4.88 24.04 -17.61
C GLU A 303 -3.46 23.94 -17.00
N SER A 304 -3.35 23.92 -15.67
CA SER A 304 -2.06 23.70 -14.99
C SER A 304 -1.77 22.21 -14.71
N GLY A 305 -2.55 21.29 -15.30
CA GLY A 305 -2.31 19.85 -15.23
C GLY A 305 -2.80 19.16 -13.95
N PHE A 306 -3.74 19.76 -13.20
CA PHE A 306 -4.33 19.13 -12.02
C PHE A 306 -5.70 18.50 -12.31
N ASN A 307 -5.84 17.20 -12.01
CA ASN A 307 -7.11 16.47 -12.16
C ASN A 307 -8.08 16.66 -10.99
N THR A 308 -7.62 17.16 -9.83
CA THR A 308 -8.47 17.27 -8.64
C THR A 308 -8.25 18.56 -7.87
N LYS A 309 -9.36 19.18 -7.44
CA LYS A 309 -9.38 20.42 -6.64
C LYS A 309 -8.66 20.29 -5.31
N SER A 310 -8.76 19.14 -4.66
CA SER A 310 -8.08 18.88 -3.37
C SER A 310 -6.56 18.90 -3.52
N ASN A 311 -6.02 18.31 -4.60
CA ASN A 311 -4.57 18.33 -4.84
C ASN A 311 -4.09 19.75 -5.19
N PHE A 312 -4.80 20.42 -6.09
CA PHE A 312 -4.47 21.79 -6.50
C PHE A 312 -4.45 22.76 -5.32
N ASN A 313 -5.53 22.82 -4.54
CA ASN A 313 -5.63 23.75 -3.41
C ASN A 313 -4.52 23.51 -2.36
N ARG A 314 -4.16 22.24 -2.11
CA ARG A 314 -3.12 21.88 -1.15
C ARG A 314 -1.73 22.32 -1.63
N GLU A 315 -1.37 22.01 -2.88
CA GLU A 315 -0.07 22.38 -3.42
C GLU A 315 0.05 23.89 -3.64
N PHE A 316 -1.04 24.56 -4.05
CA PHE A 316 -1.08 26.01 -4.17
C PHE A 316 -0.82 26.67 -2.81
N LEU A 317 -1.50 26.22 -1.74
CA LEU A 317 -1.27 26.71 -0.39
C LEU A 317 0.15 26.42 0.11
N ARG A 318 0.68 25.22 -0.14
CA ARG A 318 2.04 24.84 0.27
C ARG A 318 3.10 25.75 -0.33
N ILE A 319 2.96 26.10 -1.60
CA ILE A 319 3.99 26.84 -2.36
C ILE A 319 3.83 28.35 -2.19
N THR A 320 2.59 28.85 -2.19
CA THR A 320 2.31 30.29 -2.18
C THR A 320 1.96 30.84 -0.79
N GLY A 321 1.67 29.96 0.18
CA GLY A 321 1.15 30.34 1.49
C GLY A 321 -0.30 30.83 1.49
N LYS A 322 -0.99 30.83 0.34
CA LYS A 322 -2.38 31.29 0.19
C LYS A 322 -3.22 30.29 -0.59
N THR A 323 -4.54 30.33 -0.40
CA THR A 323 -5.44 29.58 -1.28
C THR A 323 -5.58 30.26 -2.65
N PRO A 324 -5.94 29.53 -3.72
CA PRO A 324 -6.14 30.13 -5.04
C PRO A 324 -7.14 31.29 -5.04
N SER A 325 -8.23 31.17 -4.27
CA SER A 325 -9.25 32.23 -4.14
C SER A 325 -8.69 33.49 -3.46
N GLN A 326 -7.88 33.33 -2.41
CA GLN A 326 -7.21 34.46 -1.75
C GLN A 326 -6.15 35.10 -2.63
N TRP A 327 -5.47 34.32 -3.47
CA TRP A 327 -4.53 34.83 -4.46
C TRP A 327 -5.25 35.73 -5.48
N GLN A 328 -6.35 35.24 -6.06
CA GLN A 328 -7.14 35.97 -7.04
C GLN A 328 -7.71 37.29 -6.50
N GLN A 329 -8.22 37.31 -5.26
CA GLN A 329 -8.72 38.54 -4.63
C GLN A 329 -7.64 39.61 -4.48
N LYS A 330 -6.40 39.22 -4.16
CA LYS A 330 -5.28 40.16 -4.04
C LYS A 330 -4.96 40.80 -5.39
N THR A 331 -4.91 40.00 -6.45
CA THR A 331 -4.57 40.48 -7.80
C THR A 331 -5.62 41.49 -8.30
N ILE A 332 -6.91 41.26 -8.02
CA ILE A 332 -7.99 42.19 -8.39
C ILE A 332 -7.83 43.54 -7.68
N ILE A 333 -7.59 43.53 -6.36
CA ILE A 333 -7.41 44.76 -5.57
C ILE A 333 -6.18 45.58 -6.04
N SER A 334 -5.10 44.92 -6.47
CA SER A 334 -3.92 45.61 -7.01
C SER A 334 -4.07 46.15 -8.43
N ARG A 335 -5.13 45.79 -9.18
CA ARG A 335 -5.42 46.33 -10.51
C ARG A 335 -6.38 47.53 -10.49
N GLU A 336 -7.08 47.75 -9.38
CA GLU A 336 -8.05 48.85 -9.21
C GLU A 336 -7.46 50.09 -8.53
N ILE A 337 -6.18 50.08 -8.16
CA ILE A 337 -5.41 51.20 -7.58
C ILE A 337 -4.41 51.70 -8.62
#